data_AF-A0A938WD68-F1
#
_entry.id   AF-A0A938WD68-F1
#
_cell.length_a   1.000
_cell.length_b   1.000
_cell.length_c   1.000
_cell.angle_alpha   90.00
_cell.angle_beta   90.00
_cell.angle_gamma   90.00
#
_symmetry.space_group_name_H-M   'P 1'
#
loop_
_entity.id
_entity.type
_entity.pdbx_description
1 polymer ?
#
loop_
_entity_poly.entity_id
_entity_poly.type
_entity_poly.pdbx_seq_one_letter_code
_entity_poly.pdbx_strand_id
1 'polypeptide(L)' 'MADAIVGAVIMVAITTGLVLAVQVGEQAIGSAGRYPLNAAERELLQSAGWGDTTSRGLLQADLQGMPQQ' A
#
# COMPACT_ATOMS: atom_id res chain seq x y z
N MET A 1 -32.84 -14.54 -31.53
CA MET A 1 -31.58 -13.94 -32.04
C MET A 1 -31.35 -12.54 -31.46
N ALA A 2 -32.29 -11.60 -31.65
CA ALA A 2 -32.17 -10.25 -31.09
C ALA A 2 -31.99 -10.21 -29.56
N ASP A 3 -32.74 -11.03 -28.82
CA ASP A 3 -32.66 -11.09 -27.35
C ASP A 3 -31.28 -11.52 -26.83
N ALA A 4 -30.67 -12.53 -27.46
CA ALA A 4 -29.31 -12.97 -27.14
C ALA A 4 -28.26 -11.89 -27.43
N ILE A 5 -28.45 -11.09 -28.48
CA ILE A 5 -27.58 -9.96 -28.82
C ILE A 5 -27.69 -8.87 -27.75
N VAL A 6 -28.92 -8.56 -27.30
CA VAL A 6 -29.15 -7.58 -26.23
C VAL A 6 -28.48 -8.04 -24.93
N GLY A 7 -28.65 -9.31 -24.54
CA GLY A 7 -27.99 -9.88 -23.37
C GLY A 7 -26.46 -9.81 -23.45
N ALA A 8 -25.88 -10.11 -24.62
CA ALA A 8 -24.43 -10.02 -24.83
C ALA A 8 -23.92 -8.57 -24.72
N VAL A 9 -24.64 -7.60 -25.29
CA VAL A 9 -24.28 -6.17 -25.20
C VAL A 9 -24.33 -5.67 -23.76
N ILE A 10 -25.36 -6.04 -23.01
CA ILE A 10 -25.48 -5.69 -21.59
C ILE A 10 -24.30 -6.26 -20.79
N MET A 11 -23.96 -7.54 -21.03
CA MET A 11 -22.84 -8.19 -20.34
C MET A 11 -21.50 -7.48 -20.62
N VAL A 12 -21.25 -7.12 -21.87
CA VAL A 12 -20.03 -6.37 -22.25
C VAL A 12 -20.00 -4.99 -21.60
N ALA A 13 -21.13 -4.26 -21.61
CA ALA A 13 -21.22 -2.94 -21.00
C ALA A 13 -20.96 -2.99 -19.48
N ILE A 14 -21.56 -3.95 -18.77
CA ILE A 14 -21.36 -4.14 -17.32
C ILE A 14 -19.90 -4.49 -17.02
N THR A 15 -19.33 -5.44 -17.75
CA THR A 15 -17.95 -5.89 -17.52
C THR A 15 -16.97 -4.75 -17.76
N THR A 16 -17.17 -3.98 -18.82
CA THR A 16 -16.33 -2.80 -19.13
C THR A 16 -16.49 -1.72 -18.06
N GLY A 17 -17.72 -1.44 -17.64
CA GLY A 17 -18.00 -0.47 -16.58
C GLY A 17 -17.32 -0.84 -15.26
N LEU A 18 -17.33 -2.11 -14.88
CA LEU A 18 -16.64 -2.60 -13.68
C LEU A 18 -15.13 -2.41 -13.77
N VAL A 19 -14.52 -2.78 -14.90
CA VAL A 19 -13.07 -2.61 -15.12
C VAL A 19 -12.68 -1.13 -15.05
N LEU A 20 -13.46 -0.24 -15.66
CA LEU A 20 -13.21 1.21 -15.60
C LEU A 20 -13.35 1.76 -14.18
N ALA A 21 -14.35 1.30 -13.41
CA ALA A 21 -14.52 1.71 -12.02
C ALA A 21 -13.31 1.34 -11.16
N VAL A 22 -12.77 0.13 -11.35
CA VAL A 22 -11.56 -0.32 -10.64
C VAL A 22 -10.36 0.53 -11.03
N GLN A 23 -10.14 0.77 -12.33
CA GLN A 23 -9.02 1.60 -12.79
C GLN A 23 -9.07 3.02 -12.21
N VAL A 24 -10.24 3.65 -12.20
CA VAL A 24 -10.43 4.97 -11.60
C VAL A 24 -10.16 4.93 -10.09
N GLY A 25 -10.62 3.89 -9.39
CA GLY A 25 -10.37 3.69 -7.97
C GLY A 25 -8.88 3.54 -7.66
N GLU A 26 -8.16 2.71 -8.41
CA GLU A 26 -6.71 2.53 -8.25
C GLU A 26 -5.94 3.81 -8.56
N GLN A 27 -6.32 4.52 -9.62
CA GLN A 27 -5.71 5.79 -9.97
C GLN A 27 -5.95 6.84 -8.88
N ALA A 28 -7.16 6.91 -8.33
CA ALA A 28 -7.50 7.79 -7.21
C ALA A 28 -6.70 7.43 -5.95
N ILE A 29 -6.54 6.14 -5.61
CA ILE A 29 -5.73 5.69 -4.48
C ILE A 29 -4.25 6.04 -4.71
N GLY A 30 -3.73 5.81 -5.91
CA GLY A 30 -2.35 6.14 -6.26
C GLY A 30 -2.06 7.64 -6.21
N SER A 31 -3.03 8.47 -6.63
CA SER A 31 -2.89 9.93 -6.70
C SER A 31 -3.26 10.65 -5.40
N ALA A 32 -4.09 10.05 -4.53
CA ALA A 32 -4.38 10.57 -3.19
C ALA A 32 -3.13 10.57 -2.29
N GLY A 33 -2.06 9.90 -2.70
CA GLY A 33 -0.85 9.71 -1.90
C GLY A 33 -1.12 8.78 -0.71
N ARG A 34 -0.08 8.46 0.05
CA ARG A 34 -0.28 7.75 1.32
C ARG A 34 -0.95 8.70 2.31
N TYR A 35 -1.93 8.20 3.06
CA TYR A 35 -2.46 8.90 4.21
C TYR A 35 -1.28 9.34 5.10
N PRO A 36 -1.06 10.66 5.30
CA PRO A 36 0.04 11.12 6.11
C PRO A 36 -0.19 10.66 7.54
N LEU A 37 0.77 9.89 8.07
CA LEU A 37 0.71 9.40 9.44
C LEU A 37 0.44 10.56 10.40
N ASN A 38 -0.61 10.42 11.19
CA ASN A 38 -0.93 11.35 12.26
C ASN A 38 0.08 11.20 13.42
N ALA A 39 0.07 12.13 14.37
CA ALA A 39 1.07 12.13 15.45
C ALA A 39 1.05 10.84 16.29
N ALA A 40 -0.13 10.30 16.59
CA ALA A 40 -0.30 9.07 17.36
C ALA A 40 0.20 7.84 16.59
N GLU A 41 -0.08 7.75 15.30
CA GLU A 41 0.40 6.65 14.44
C GLU A 41 1.93 6.68 14.30
N ARG A 42 2.54 7.87 14.24
CA ARG A 42 4.00 8.00 14.25
C ARG A 42 4.61 7.53 15.57
N GLU A 43 4.00 7.89 16.69
CA GLU A 43 4.45 7.48 18.02
C GLU A 43 4.34 5.96 18.22
N LEU A 44 3.26 5.36 17.71
CA LEU A 44 3.10 3.90 17.68
C LEU A 44 4.17 3.23 16.80
N LEU A 45 4.45 3.77 15.62
CA LEU A 45 5.51 3.21 14.76
C LEU A 45 6.90 3.37 15.37
N GLN A 46 7.19 4.50 16.03
CA GLN A 46 8.46 4.70 16.73
C GLN A 46 8.60 3.76 17.93
N SER A 47 7.54 3.56 18.71
CA SER A 47 7.55 2.61 19.84
C SER A 47 7.64 1.15 19.38
N ALA A 48 7.17 0.84 18.16
CA ALA A 48 7.37 -0.46 17.51
C ALA A 48 8.78 -0.64 16.91
N GLY A 49 9.70 0.33 17.10
CA GLY A 49 11.08 0.27 16.63
C GLY A 49 11.28 0.75 15.18
N TRP A 50 10.27 1.34 14.55
CA TRP A 50 10.38 1.87 13.20
C TRP A 50 11.07 3.23 13.23
N GLY A 51 12.32 3.27 12.76
CA GLY A 51 13.11 4.50 12.63
C GLY A 51 14.04 4.81 13.82
N ASP A 52 14.16 3.89 14.77
CA ASP A 52 14.99 4.12 15.95
C ASP A 52 16.49 4.06 15.61
N THR A 53 17.09 5.25 15.52
CA THR A 53 18.55 5.46 15.47
C THR A 53 19.27 4.79 16.65
N THR A 54 18.58 4.55 17.78
CA THR A 54 19.14 3.83 18.94
C THR A 54 19.38 2.36 18.62
N SER A 55 18.46 1.71 17.91
CA SER A 55 18.63 0.34 17.40
C SER A 55 19.83 0.24 16.46
N ARG A 56 20.06 1.23 15.59
CA ARG A 56 21.28 1.28 14.74
C ARG A 56 22.55 1.51 15.54
N GLY A 57 22.52 2.37 16.56
CA GLY A 57 23.65 2.60 17.46
C GLY A 57 24.01 1.37 18.28
N LEU A 58 23.01 0.63 18.78
CA LEU A 58 23.19 -0.62 19.51
C LEU A 58 23.75 -1.72 18.61
N LEU A 59 23.21 -1.88 17.40
CA LEU A 59 23.72 -2.84 16.42
C LEU A 59 25.15 -2.50 15.97
N GLN A 60 25.48 -1.21 15.84
CA GLN A 60 26.82 -0.76 15.48
C GLN A 60 27.82 -0.94 16.62
N ALA A 61 27.38 -0.75 17.88
CA ALA A 61 28.18 -1.06 19.06
C ALA A 61 28.41 -2.58 19.19
N ASP A 62 27.40 -3.41 18.91
CA ASP A 62 27.52 -4.87 18.91
C ASP A 62 28.49 -5.36 17.82
N LEU A 63 28.40 -4.80 16.61
CA LEU A 63 29.31 -5.14 15.50
C LEU A 63 30.76 -4.71 15.78
N GLN A 64 30.99 -3.63 16.51
CA GLN A 64 32.33 -3.20 16.92
C GLN A 64 32.88 -4.00 18.11
N GLY A 65 32.01 -4.56 18.94
CA GLY A 65 32.37 -5.45 20.05
C GLY A 65 32.63 -6.90 19.65
N MET A 66 32.33 -7.30 18.40
CA MET A 66 32.62 -8.65 17.93
C MET A 66 34.13 -8.87 17.82
N PRO A 67 34.72 -9.85 18.54
CA PRO A 67 36.10 -10.24 18.30
C PRO A 67 36.20 -10.75 16.87
N GLN A 68 36.93 -10.04 16.01
CA GLN A 68 37.31 -10.53 14.69
C GLN A 68 38.20 -11.75 14.92
N GLN A 69 37.61 -12.94 14.78
CA GLN A 69 38.35 -14.20 14.60
C GLN A 69 38.69 -14.40 13.13
#